data_AF-A0A917PED2-F1
#
_entry.id   AF-A0A917PED2-F1
#
_cell.length_a   1.000
_cell.length_b   1.000
_cell.length_c   1.000
_cell.angle_alpha   90.00
_cell.angle_beta   90.00
_cell.angle_gamma   90.00
#
_symmetry.space_group_name_H-M   'P 1'
#
loop_
_entity.id
_entity.type
_entity.pdbx_description
1 polymer ?
#
loop_
_entity_poly.entity_id
_entity_poly.type
_entity_poly.pdbx_seq_one_letter_code
_entity_poly.pdbx_strand_id
1 'polypeptide(L)'
;MRMMRLVARPATVSAGVVSLWVLNTGAMAHEVVVLRLPSGQGIGERPIGPDGKVNEAGSLGEASRSCGTGEGDGIAPGTMAWTTLTLRPGRYELVCNLPGHYLAGMYTELDVTDR
;
A
#
# COMPACT_ATOMS: atom_id res chain seq x y z
N MET A 1 -17.30 -4.55 -12.03
CA MET A 1 -16.08 -4.95 -11.30
C MET A 1 -15.14 -3.76 -11.28
N ARG A 2 -14.61 -3.35 -10.13
CA ARG A 2 -13.53 -2.35 -10.08
C ARG A 2 -12.24 -3.04 -10.50
N MET A 3 -11.56 -2.49 -11.50
CA MET A 3 -10.36 -3.06 -12.12
C MET A 3 -9.10 -2.74 -11.30
N MET A 4 -9.13 -1.64 -10.54
CA MET A 4 -8.04 -1.06 -9.76
C MET A 4 -8.40 -1.09 -8.28
N ARG A 5 -7.85 -2.06 -7.53
CA ARG A 5 -8.17 -2.25 -6.11
C ARG A 5 -7.03 -2.93 -5.36
N LEU A 6 -6.80 -2.50 -4.12
CA LEU A 6 -6.03 -3.24 -3.12
C LEU A 6 -6.96 -3.91 -2.10
N VAL A 7 -6.53 -5.05 -1.56
CA VAL A 7 -7.25 -5.77 -0.51
C VAL A 7 -6.26 -6.24 0.54
N ALA A 8 -6.38 -5.73 1.77
CA ALA A 8 -5.62 -6.22 2.91
C ALA A 8 -6.33 -7.43 3.53
N ARG A 9 -5.60 -8.53 3.75
CA ARG A 9 -6.08 -9.73 4.44
C ARG A 9 -4.99 -10.32 5.35
N PRO A 10 -5.18 -10.34 6.68
CA PRO A 10 -6.26 -9.65 7.41
C PRO A 10 -6.17 -8.12 7.25
N ALA A 11 -7.28 -7.42 7.44
CA ALA A 11 -7.32 -5.94 7.42
C ALA A 11 -6.97 -5.31 8.79
N THR A 12 -6.88 -6.14 9.84
CA THR A 12 -6.47 -5.75 11.18
C THR A 12 -5.34 -6.68 11.64
N VAL A 13 -4.26 -6.11 12.18
CA VAL A 13 -3.11 -6.86 12.70
C VAL A 13 -2.68 -6.29 14.06
N SER A 14 -1.88 -7.06 14.81
CA SER A 14 -1.23 -6.52 16.02
C SER A 14 -0.03 -5.66 15.66
N ALA A 15 0.25 -4.66 16.50
CA ALA A 15 1.45 -3.83 16.42
C ALA A 15 2.73 -4.65 16.61
N GLY A 16 3.84 -4.13 16.08
CA GLY A 16 5.15 -4.77 16.09
C GLY A 16 5.69 -5.00 14.69
N VAL A 17 6.46 -6.06 14.52
CA VAL A 17 7.05 -6.43 13.23
C VAL A 17 5.98 -7.11 12.36
N VAL A 18 5.63 -6.46 11.24
CA VAL A 18 4.61 -6.90 10.29
C VAL A 18 5.24 -7.06 8.92
N SER A 19 5.09 -8.25 8.32
CA SER A 19 5.47 -8.49 6.93
C SER A 19 4.24 -8.41 6.03
N LEU A 20 4.26 -7.51 5.05
CA LEU A 20 3.26 -7.43 4.01
C LEU A 20 3.73 -8.26 2.82
N TRP A 21 2.96 -9.29 2.46
CA TRP A 21 3.13 -10.06 1.24
C TRP A 21 2.08 -9.63 0.23
N VAL A 22 2.53 -9.17 -0.93
CA VAL A 22 1.67 -8.56 -1.94
C VAL A 22 1.73 -9.39 -3.21
N LEU A 23 0.61 -9.97 -3.60
CA LEU A 23 0.45 -10.70 -4.85
C LEU A 23 -0.26 -9.81 -5.88
N ASN A 24 0.34 -9.63 -7.06
CA ASN A 24 -0.31 -8.98 -8.17
C ASN A 24 -1.14 -10.00 -8.98
N THR A 25 -2.46 -9.90 -8.88
CA THR A 25 -3.42 -10.72 -9.64
C THR A 25 -4.00 -10.01 -10.87
N GLY A 26 -3.54 -8.79 -11.14
CA GLY A 26 -3.94 -7.97 -12.28
C GLY A 26 -3.02 -8.12 -13.49
N ALA A 27 -3.33 -7.37 -14.55
CA ALA A 27 -2.57 -7.37 -15.80
C ALA A 27 -1.54 -6.22 -15.90
N MET A 28 -1.59 -5.25 -14.99
CA MET A 28 -0.67 -4.10 -14.94
C MET A 28 0.34 -4.28 -13.81
N ALA A 29 1.47 -3.58 -13.85
CA ALA A 29 2.36 -3.50 -12.68
C ALA A 29 1.66 -2.75 -11.53
N HIS A 30 1.92 -3.18 -10.30
CA HIS A 30 1.36 -2.56 -9.09
C HIS A 30 2.41 -2.47 -8.00
N GLU A 31 2.20 -1.62 -7.00
CA GLU A 31 3.06 -1.53 -5.82
C GLU A 31 2.19 -1.34 -4.59
N VAL A 32 2.77 -1.52 -3.41
CA VAL A 32 2.13 -1.16 -2.14
C VAL A 32 3.09 -0.32 -1.31
N VAL A 33 2.72 0.94 -1.11
CA VAL A 33 3.38 1.89 -0.22
C VAL A 33 2.58 2.00 1.07
N VAL A 34 3.26 2.02 2.22
CA VAL A 34 2.63 2.05 3.54
C VAL A 34 2.69 3.45 4.13
N LEU A 35 1.57 4.15 4.12
CA LEU A 35 1.45 5.50 4.66
C LEU A 35 0.61 5.47 5.94
N ARG A 36 1.09 6.11 7.01
CA ARG A 36 0.23 6.34 8.18
C ARG A 36 -0.93 7.26 7.80
N LEU A 37 -2.12 6.93 8.26
CA LEU A 37 -3.31 7.73 8.02
C LEU A 37 -3.52 8.69 9.21
N PRO A 38 -3.45 10.02 8.99
CA PRO A 38 -3.69 11.01 10.04
C PRO A 38 -5.08 10.88 10.66
N SER A 39 -5.20 11.25 11.93
CA SER A 39 -6.50 11.30 12.61
C SER A 39 -7.47 12.21 11.85
N GLY A 40 -8.68 11.71 11.60
CA GLY A 40 -9.73 12.43 10.87
C GLY A 40 -9.66 12.35 9.35
N GLN A 41 -8.60 11.76 8.77
CA GLN A 41 -8.52 11.52 7.32
C GLN A 41 -9.13 10.15 6.96
N GLY A 42 -9.95 10.14 5.91
CA GLY A 42 -10.46 8.93 5.25
C GLY A 42 -9.45 8.37 4.25
N ILE A 43 -9.55 7.06 3.96
CA ILE A 43 -8.83 6.47 2.82
C ILE A 43 -9.38 7.04 1.50
N GLY A 44 -8.54 7.21 0.50
CA GLY A 44 -8.92 7.80 -0.78
C GLY A 44 -8.94 9.33 -0.80
N GLU A 45 -8.61 10.00 0.31
CA GLU A 45 -8.69 11.46 0.43
C GLU A 45 -7.34 12.19 0.31
N ARG A 46 -6.23 11.47 0.17
CA ARG A 46 -4.92 12.10 -0.07
C ARG A 46 -4.94 12.95 -1.35
N PRO A 47 -4.33 14.16 -1.31
CA PRO A 47 -4.21 15.00 -2.50
C PRO A 47 -3.31 14.33 -3.54
N ILE A 48 -3.70 14.48 -4.80
CA ILE A 48 -2.98 13.92 -5.94
C ILE A 48 -2.25 15.06 -6.64
N GLY A 49 -0.94 14.90 -6.83
CA GLY A 49 -0.08 15.83 -7.53
C GLY A 49 -0.30 15.83 -9.04
N PRO A 50 0.33 16.78 -9.76
CA PRO A 50 0.24 16.87 -11.22
C PRO A 50 0.86 15.67 -11.96
N ASP A 51 1.69 14.88 -11.29
CA ASP A 51 2.27 13.62 -11.78
C ASP A 51 1.33 12.41 -11.61
N GLY A 52 0.12 12.63 -11.07
CA GLY A 52 -0.87 11.59 -10.84
C GLY A 52 -0.57 10.72 -9.61
N LYS A 53 0.32 11.16 -8.72
CA LYS A 53 0.73 10.45 -7.50
C LYS A 53 0.27 11.17 -6.24
N VAL A 54 0.14 10.45 -5.13
CA VAL A 54 0.05 11.04 -3.79
C VAL A 54 1.45 11.32 -3.23
N ASN A 55 1.55 12.27 -2.30
CA ASN A 55 2.79 12.52 -1.58
C ASN A 55 3.11 11.36 -0.62
N GLU A 56 4.30 10.77 -0.76
CA GLU A 56 4.80 9.66 0.05
C GLU A 56 5.63 10.10 1.27
N ALA A 57 5.71 11.41 1.54
CA ALA A 57 6.38 11.91 2.73
C ALA A 57 5.86 11.21 3.99
N GLY A 58 6.78 10.59 4.74
CA GLY A 58 6.44 9.78 5.91
C GLY A 58 6.04 8.34 5.61
N SER A 59 6.27 7.84 4.39
CA SER A 59 6.20 6.42 4.08
C SER A 59 7.07 5.60 5.01
N LEU A 60 6.51 4.49 5.47
CA LEU A 60 7.25 3.52 6.29
C LEU A 60 8.02 2.51 5.44
N GLY A 61 7.69 2.41 4.15
CA GLY A 61 8.33 1.52 3.20
C GLY A 61 7.32 0.98 2.19
N GLU A 62 7.84 0.17 1.27
CA GLU A 62 7.06 -0.34 0.15
C GLU A 62 7.41 -1.78 -0.24
N ALA A 63 6.47 -2.41 -0.93
CA ALA A 63 6.66 -3.63 -1.70
C ALA A 63 6.46 -3.29 -3.19
N SER A 64 7.58 -3.14 -3.91
CA SER A 64 7.61 -2.72 -5.31
C SER A 64 8.62 -3.51 -6.15
N ARG A 65 9.53 -4.29 -5.55
CA ARG A 65 10.43 -5.20 -6.29
C ARG A 65 9.75 -6.55 -6.60
N SER A 66 9.47 -6.79 -7.87
CA SER A 66 9.03 -8.09 -8.38
C SER A 66 9.93 -9.24 -7.88
N CYS A 67 9.30 -10.27 -7.29
CA CYS A 67 9.93 -11.44 -6.69
C CYS A 67 10.99 -11.13 -5.62
N GLY A 68 10.84 -10.03 -4.87
CA GLY A 68 11.81 -9.67 -3.84
C GLY A 68 11.33 -8.63 -2.82
N THR A 69 12.30 -8.14 -2.06
CA THR A 69 12.15 -7.06 -1.06
C THR A 69 12.74 -5.75 -1.54
N GLY A 70 12.22 -4.65 -0.98
CA GLY A 70 12.75 -3.31 -1.18
C GLY A 70 12.18 -2.64 -2.42
N GLU A 71 12.77 -1.49 -2.74
CA GLU A 71 12.33 -0.63 -3.85
C GLU A 71 12.57 -1.29 -5.22
N GLY A 72 11.69 -1.00 -6.16
CA GLY A 72 11.71 -1.49 -7.54
C GLY A 72 10.65 -0.80 -8.40
N ASP A 73 10.56 -1.18 -9.66
CA ASP A 73 9.70 -0.52 -10.65
C ASP A 73 8.22 -1.02 -10.64
N GLY A 74 7.85 -1.78 -9.61
CA GLY A 74 6.54 -2.42 -9.47
C GLY A 74 6.59 -3.96 -9.49
N ILE A 75 5.54 -4.53 -8.93
CA ILE A 75 5.22 -5.96 -8.90
C ILE A 75 4.59 -6.31 -10.24
N ALA A 76 5.29 -7.10 -11.06
CA ALA A 76 4.83 -7.54 -12.36
C ALA A 76 3.58 -8.44 -12.26
N PRO A 77 2.75 -8.51 -13.31
CA PRO A 77 1.59 -9.39 -13.35
C PRO A 77 1.91 -10.84 -12.97
N GLY A 78 1.12 -11.43 -12.07
CA GLY A 78 1.28 -12.81 -11.62
C GLY A 78 2.46 -13.04 -10.64
N THR A 79 3.18 -12.00 -10.24
CA THR A 79 4.30 -12.08 -9.30
C THR A 79 3.94 -11.52 -7.93
N MET A 80 4.86 -11.64 -6.98
CA MET A 80 4.72 -11.11 -5.63
C MET A 80 5.92 -10.25 -5.22
N ALA A 81 5.72 -9.38 -4.25
CA ALA A 81 6.78 -8.68 -3.52
C ALA A 81 6.43 -8.66 -2.03
N TRP A 82 7.42 -8.37 -1.18
CA TRP A 82 7.21 -8.28 0.25
C TRP A 82 8.06 -7.23 0.92
N THR A 83 7.55 -6.68 2.01
CA THR A 83 8.25 -5.71 2.87
C THR A 83 7.96 -6.01 4.33
N THR A 84 8.93 -5.75 5.21
CA THR A 84 8.79 -6.00 6.64
C THR A 84 9.05 -4.71 7.39
N LEU A 85 8.07 -4.29 8.19
CA LEU A 85 8.02 -2.98 8.83
C LEU A 85 7.71 -3.13 10.32
N THR A 86 8.19 -2.19 11.13
CA THR A 86 7.73 -2.05 12.51
C THR A 86 6.56 -1.08 12.56
N LEU A 87 5.35 -1.59 12.71
CA LEU A 87 4.12 -0.80 12.76
C LEU A 87 3.70 -0.57 14.22
N ARG A 88 3.54 0.70 14.58
CA ARG A 88 2.87 1.12 15.82
C ARG A 88 1.35 1.05 15.64
N PRO A 89 0.56 1.02 16.72
CA PRO A 89 -0.88 1.11 16.64
C PRO A 89 -1.38 2.32 15.84
N GLY A 90 -2.58 2.17 15.28
CA GLY A 90 -3.26 3.17 14.47
C GLY A 90 -3.55 2.69 13.05
N ARG A 91 -4.17 3.59 12.29
CA ARG A 91 -4.60 3.32 10.92
C ARG A 91 -3.51 3.66 9.91
N TYR A 92 -3.43 2.83 8.88
CA TYR A 92 -2.54 2.98 7.74
C TYR A 92 -3.36 2.88 6.47
N GLU A 93 -2.92 3.62 5.47
CA GLU A 93 -3.42 3.48 4.11
C GLU A 93 -2.33 2.83 3.27
N LEU A 94 -2.66 1.66 2.74
CA LEU A 94 -1.86 0.95 1.75
C LEU A 94 -2.28 1.49 0.38
N VAL A 95 -1.33 2.02 -0.38
CA VAL A 95 -1.60 2.66 -1.69
C VAL A 95 -0.75 2.05 -2.78
N CYS A 96 -1.28 1.97 -4.01
CA CYS A 96 -0.45 1.86 -5.21
C CYS A 96 -0.26 3.28 -5.76
N ASN A 97 0.97 3.77 -5.77
CA ASN A 97 1.28 5.15 -6.14
C ASN A 97 1.89 5.31 -7.53
N LEU A 98 1.78 4.28 -8.36
CA LEU A 98 2.01 4.41 -9.79
C LEU A 98 1.03 5.44 -10.37
N PRO A 99 1.45 6.28 -11.33
CA PRO A 99 0.65 7.40 -11.81
C PRO A 99 -0.79 7.00 -12.17
N GLY A 100 -1.77 7.64 -11.51
CA GLY A 100 -3.21 7.42 -11.73
C GLY A 100 -3.81 6.22 -11.01
N HIS A 101 -3.03 5.32 -10.40
CA HIS A 101 -3.56 4.10 -9.76
C HIS A 101 -4.33 4.42 -8.47
N TYR A 102 -3.80 5.31 -7.63
CA TYR A 102 -4.52 5.79 -6.44
C TYR A 102 -5.83 6.49 -6.82
N LEU A 103 -5.80 7.37 -7.83
CA LEU A 103 -7.00 8.04 -8.38
C LEU A 103 -8.06 7.02 -8.85
N ALA A 104 -7.61 5.92 -9.45
CA ALA A 104 -8.47 4.84 -9.91
C ALA A 104 -9.03 3.94 -8.78
N GLY A 105 -8.64 4.18 -7.53
CA GLY A 105 -9.13 3.48 -6.35
C GLY A 105 -8.21 2.41 -5.79
N MET A 106 -6.92 2.39 -6.15
CA MET A 106 -5.94 1.44 -5.59
C MET A 106 -5.44 1.87 -4.22
N TYR A 107 -6.31 1.78 -3.22
CA TYR A 107 -5.97 1.93 -1.82
C TYR A 107 -6.79 0.99 -0.95
N THR A 108 -6.31 0.71 0.26
CA THR A 108 -7.05 0.00 1.31
C THR A 108 -6.54 0.42 2.66
N GLU A 109 -7.38 0.27 3.69
CA GLU A 109 -6.96 0.46 5.07
C GLU A 109 -6.29 -0.80 5.63
N LEU A 110 -5.29 -0.60 6.47
CA LEU A 110 -4.76 -1.58 7.42
C LEU A 110 -4.84 -0.97 8.82
N ASP A 111 -5.58 -1.62 9.71
CA ASP A 111 -5.68 -1.24 11.10
C ASP A 111 -4.67 -2.02 11.95
N VAL A 112 -3.94 -1.32 12.82
CA VAL A 112 -2.92 -1.91 13.68
C VAL A 112 -3.28 -1.64 15.13
N THR A 113 -3.42 -2.70 15.92
CA THR A 113 -3.92 -2.65 17.30
C THR A 113 -2.86 -3.14 18.29
N ASP A 114 -2.95 -2.72 19.55
CA ASP A 114 -2.00 -3.12 20.62
C ASP A 114 -2.14 -4.57 21.11
N ARG A 115 -3.10 -5.33 20.56
CA ARG A 115 -3.79 -6.51 21.11
C ARG A 115 -4.99 -6.18 22.00
#